data_AF-A0A6B2X6U3-F1
#
_entry.id   AF-A0A6B2X6U3-F1
#
_cell.length_a   1.000
_cell.length_b   1.000
_cell.length_c   1.000
_cell.angle_alpha   90.00
_cell.angle_beta   90.00
_cell.angle_gamma   90.00
#
_symmetry.space_group_name_H-M   'P 1'
#
loop_
_entity.id
_entity.type
_entity.pdbx_description
1 polymer ?
#
loop_
_entity_poly.entity_id
_entity_poly.type
_entity_poly.pdbx_seq_one_letter_code
_entity_poly.pdbx_strand_id
1 'polypeptide(L)' 'MFVLELTCTAPLDAVDIVLPAHVVWLDERYGKGVFLASGPKSPREGGVILAVAEDRVRETPG' A
#
# COMPACT_ATOMS: atom_id res chain seq x y z
N MET A 1 -7.98 7.81 -8.60
CA MET A 1 -7.75 6.39 -8.22
C MET A 1 -6.30 6.06 -8.53
N PHE A 2 -5.63 5.35 -7.64
CA PHE A 2 -4.21 5.09 -7.70
C PHE A 2 -3.92 3.63 -7.41
N VAL A 3 -2.95 3.08 -8.14
CA VAL A 3 -2.35 1.77 -7.85
C VAL A 3 -0.99 2.04 -7.24
N LEU A 4 -0.84 1.69 -5.97
CA LEU A 4 0.43 1.76 -5.25
C LEU A 4 1.09 0.40 -5.35
N GLU A 5 2.26 0.38 -5.96
CA GLU A 5 3.11 -0.80 -6.01
C GLU A 5 4.18 -0.68 -4.92
N LEU A 6 4.24 -1.67 -4.04
CA LEU A 6 5.20 -1.74 -2.96
C LEU A 6 6.27 -2.79 -3.27
N THR A 7 7.48 -2.51 -2.84
CA THR A 7 8.63 -3.43 -2.90
C THR A 7 9.22 -3.55 -1.50
N CYS A 8 9.39 -4.78 -1.03
CA CYS A 8 10.09 -5.08 0.21
C CYS A 8 11.58 -4.80 0.01
N THR A 9 12.12 -3.85 0.76
CA THR A 9 13.55 -3.47 0.74
C THR A 9 14.36 -4.12 1.85
N ALA A 10 13.69 -4.84 2.75
CA ALA A 10 14.28 -5.56 3.86
C ALA A 10 14.05 -7.08 3.70
N PRO A 11 14.85 -7.92 4.38
CA PRO A 11 14.61 -9.36 4.48
C PRO A 11 13.18 -9.71 4.91
N LEU A 12 12.63 -10.81 4.38
CA LEU A 12 11.22 -11.17 4.60
C LEU A 12 10.88 -11.49 6.05
N ASP A 13 11.83 -12.00 6.83
CA ASP A 13 11.69 -12.22 8.27
C ASP A 13 11.45 -10.92 9.03
N ALA A 14 12.14 -9.83 8.66
CA ALA A 14 11.89 -8.50 9.22
C ALA A 14 10.52 -7.95 8.82
N VAL A 15 10.07 -8.24 7.59
CA VAL A 15 8.73 -7.86 7.11
C VAL A 15 7.64 -8.64 7.86
N ASP A 16 7.84 -9.94 8.10
CA ASP A 16 6.90 -10.79 8.82
C ASP A 16 6.67 -10.33 10.26
N ILE A 17 7.72 -9.81 10.93
CA ILE A 17 7.61 -9.23 12.28
C ILE A 17 6.63 -8.05 12.32
N VAL A 18 6.63 -7.20 11.29
CA VAL A 18 5.78 -5.98 11.24
C VAL A 18 4.46 -6.19 10.50
N LEU A 19 4.26 -7.35 9.87
CA LEU A 19 3.07 -7.65 9.07
C LEU A 19 1.75 -7.47 9.85
N PRO A 20 1.63 -7.88 11.14
CA PRO A 20 0.40 -7.66 11.90
C PRO A 20 0.06 -6.17 12.06
N ALA A 21 1.07 -5.34 12.34
CA ALA A 21 0.89 -3.89 12.45
C ALA A 21 0.52 -3.26 11.10
N HIS A 22 1.08 -3.78 10.00
CA HIS A 22 0.71 -3.36 8.66
C HIS A 22 -0.76 -3.68 8.33
N VAL A 23 -1.26 -4.85 8.73
CA VAL A 23 -2.69 -5.23 8.53
C VAL A 23 -3.62 -4.28 9.30
N VAL A 24 -3.31 -3.96 10.56
CA VAL A 24 -4.10 -2.98 11.33
C VAL A 24 -4.13 -1.62 10.63
N TRP A 25 -2.98 -1.18 10.10
CA TRP A 25 -2.92 0.06 9.33
C TRP A 25 -3.77 -0.01 8.05
N LEU A 26 -3.80 -1.14 7.34
CA LEU A 26 -4.67 -1.32 6.16
C LEU A 26 -6.14 -1.21 6.55
N ASP A 27 -6.57 -1.88 7.62
CA ASP A 27 -7.95 -1.86 8.11
C ASP A 27 -8.43 -0.43 8.45
N GLU A 28 -7.57 0.38 9.09
CA GLU A 28 -7.86 1.79 9.34
C GLU A 28 -8.10 2.60 8.05
N ARG A 29 -7.41 2.26 6.95
CA ARG A 29 -7.58 2.94 5.65
C ARG A 29 -8.81 2.46 4.91
N TYR A 30 -9.16 1.17 5.05
CA TYR A 30 -10.45 0.66 4.59
C TYR A 30 -11.61 1.35 5.31
N GLY A 31 -11.54 1.49 6.64
CA GLY A 31 -12.56 2.19 7.43
C GLY A 31 -12.74 3.67 7.04
N LYS A 32 -11.72 4.29 6.47
CA LYS A 32 -11.76 5.67 5.95
C LYS A 32 -12.21 5.77 4.48
N GLY A 33 -12.47 4.63 3.82
CA GLY A 33 -12.82 4.58 2.39
C GLY A 33 -11.69 4.98 1.45
N VAL A 34 -10.44 5.07 1.94
CA VAL A 34 -9.28 5.48 1.14
C VAL A 34 -8.74 4.28 0.36
N PHE A 35 -8.73 3.08 0.96
CA PHE A 35 -8.29 1.86 0.29
C PHE A 35 -9.49 1.03 -0.18
N LEU A 36 -9.38 0.50 -1.40
CA LEU A 36 -10.39 -0.34 -2.04
C LEU A 36 -9.98 -1.81 -2.07
N ALA A 37 -8.68 -2.07 -2.23
CA ALA A 37 -8.12 -3.41 -2.22
C ALA A 37 -6.62 -3.36 -1.88
N SER A 38 -6.09 -4.46 -1.35
CA SER A 38 -4.67 -4.62 -1.06
C SER A 38 -4.32 -6.10 -1.06
N GLY A 39 -3.11 -6.45 -1.47
CA GLY A 39 -2.66 -7.84 -1.43
C GLY A 39 -1.16 -7.99 -1.61
N PRO A 40 -0.59 -9.14 -1.18
CA PRO A 40 0.80 -9.46 -1.43
C PRO A 40 1.03 -9.72 -2.93
N LYS A 41 2.25 -9.44 -3.40
CA LYS A 41 2.72 -9.91 -4.70
C LYS A 41 3.09 -11.39 -4.64
N SER A 42 3.05 -12.06 -5.80
CA SER A 42 3.60 -13.40 -6.00
C SER A 42 4.55 -13.36 -7.19
N PRO A 43 5.88 -13.51 -7.01
CA PRO A 43 6.60 -13.84 -5.76
C PRO A 43 6.48 -12.77 -4.66
N ARG A 44 6.66 -13.18 -3.39
CA ARG A 44 6.48 -12.33 -2.22
C ARG A 44 7.63 -11.34 -2.06
N GLU A 45 7.58 -10.29 -2.87
CA GLU A 45 8.60 -9.22 -2.93
C GLU A 45 8.00 -7.86 -2.58
N GLY A 46 6.76 -7.82 -2.09
CA GLY A 46 6.04 -6.60 -1.79
C GLY A 46 4.53 -6.81 -1.83
N GLY A 47 3.81 -5.74 -2.17
CA GLY A 47 2.36 -5.75 -2.24
C GLY A 47 1.83 -4.75 -3.26
N VAL A 48 0.53 -4.77 -3.46
CA VAL A 48 -0.22 -3.80 -4.25
C VAL A 48 -1.35 -3.27 -3.40
N ILE A 49 -1.62 -1.96 -3.50
CA ILE A 49 -2.78 -1.31 -2.88
C ILE A 49 -3.52 -0.51 -3.95
N LEU A 50 -4.82 -0.68 -4.04
CA LEU A 50 -5.72 0.14 -4.82
C LEU A 50 -6.37 1.18 -3.90
N ALA A 51 -6.17 2.47 -4.21
CA ALA A 51 -6.62 3.56 -3.38
C ALA A 51 -7.40 4.63 -4.16
N VAL A 52 -8.31 5.31 -3.48
CA VAL A 52 -8.94 6.54 -3.94
C VAL A 52 -8.33 7.70 -3.15
N ALA A 53 -7.89 8.72 -3.88
CA ALA A 53 -7.47 9.99 -3.32
C ALA A 53 -7.94 11.09 -4.27
N GLU A 54 -8.04 12.31 -3.76
CA GLU A 54 -8.26 13.50 -4.57
C GLU A 54 -7.16 13.62 -5.62
N ASP A 55 -7.49 14.25 -6.75
CA ASP A 55 -6.55 14.41 -7.85
C ASP A 55 -5.27 15.10 -7.35
N ARG A 56 -4.13 14.53 -7.72
CA ARG A 56 -2.86 15.21 -7.48
C ARG A 56 -2.86 16.40 -8.43
N VAL A 57 -3.04 17.61 -7.90
CA VAL A 57 -2.73 18.84 -8.64
C VAL A 57 -1.37 18.62 -9.29
N ARG A 58 -1.37 18.48 -10.61
CA ARG A 58 -0.15 18.46 -11.40
C ARG A 58 0.45 19.84 -11.23
N GLU A 59 1.45 19.96 -10.37
CA GLU A 59 2.43 21.02 -10.47
C GLU A 59 2.98 20.93 -11.91
N THR A 60 2.49 21.80 -12.80
CA THR A 60 2.96 21.89 -14.17
C THR A 60 4.46 22.22 -14.11
N PRO A 61 5.35 21.39 -14.67
CA PRO A 61 6.72 21.84 -14.87
C PRO A 61 6.66 22.97 -15.92
N GLY A 62 7.04 24.17 -15.48
CA GLY A 62 7.28 25.32 -16.36
C GLY A 62 8.55 25.17 -17.17
#